data_AF-A0AA39A8D8-F1
#
_entry.id   AF-A0AA39A8D8-F1
#
_cell.length_a   1.000
_cell.length_b   1.000
_cell.length_c   1.000
_cell.angle_alpha   90.00
_cell.angle_beta   90.00
_cell.angle_gamma   90.00
#
_symmetry.space_group_name_H-M   'P 1'
#
loop_
_entity.id
_entity.type
_entity.pdbx_description
1 polymer ?
#
loop_
_entity_poly.entity_id
_entity_poly.type
_entity_poly.pdbx_seq_one_letter_code
_entity_poly.pdbx_strand_id
1 'polypeptide(L)'
;MAESASVASLSIQQLQDMITNTIRAQYGGPLQSTLMYSKPYNKRIDNLHMPVGYQPPKFQSFDGKGNPKQHAAHFVETCNNAGTNGDLLVKQFVHSLRGNAFDWYIDLAPESIDG
;
A
#
# COMPACT_ATOMS: atom_id res chain seq x y z
N MET A 1 8.99 21.52 -54.32
CA MET A 1 10.14 20.76 -53.75
C MET A 1 9.78 20.51 -52.29
N ALA A 2 9.51 19.27 -51.89
CA ALA A 2 9.20 18.92 -50.51
C ALA A 2 10.42 18.21 -49.91
N GLU A 3 10.95 18.76 -48.82
CA GLU A 3 12.11 18.26 -48.11
C GLU A 3 11.66 17.14 -47.17
N SER A 4 12.00 15.90 -47.48
CA SER A 4 11.69 14.74 -46.64
C SER A 4 12.64 14.72 -45.44
N ALA A 5 12.11 14.99 -44.24
CA ALA A 5 12.85 14.82 -43.00
C ALA A 5 13.20 13.33 -42.80
N SER A 6 14.50 13.04 -42.74
CA SER A 6 15.02 11.71 -42.43
C SER A 6 14.86 11.44 -40.94
N VAL A 7 14.04 10.46 -40.58
CA VAL A 7 14.01 9.93 -39.22
C VAL A 7 15.24 9.04 -39.07
N ALA A 8 16.20 9.45 -38.25
CA ALA A 8 17.41 8.67 -38.00
C ALA A 8 17.03 7.27 -37.46
N SER A 9 17.54 6.22 -38.10
CA SER A 9 17.40 4.85 -37.60
C SER A 9 18.31 4.66 -36.38
N LEU A 10 17.74 4.17 -35.29
CA LEU A 10 18.50 3.76 -34.11
C LEU A 10 19.25 2.47 -34.40
N SER A 11 20.52 2.40 -33.99
CA SER A 11 21.29 1.16 -34.00
C SER A 11 20.82 0.22 -32.90
N ILE A 12 21.08 -1.07 -33.07
CA ILE A 12 20.80 -2.09 -32.04
C ILE A 12 21.51 -1.74 -30.72
N GLN A 13 22.72 -1.18 -30.79
CA GLN A 13 23.49 -0.79 -29.61
C GLN A 13 22.80 0.36 -28.86
N GLN A 14 22.33 1.39 -29.58
CA GLN A 14 21.61 2.52 -28.98
C GLN A 14 20.30 2.05 -28.31
N LEU A 15 19.64 1.06 -28.90
CA LEU A 15 18.43 0.48 -28.34
C LEU A 15 18.74 -0.33 -27.07
N GLN A 16 19.82 -1.11 -27.07
CA GLN A 16 20.29 -1.82 -25.87
C GLN A 16 20.66 -0.84 -24.76
N ASP A 17 21.41 0.21 -25.07
CA ASP A 17 21.84 1.22 -24.10
C ASP A 17 20.63 1.96 -23.51
N MET A 18 19.64 2.31 -24.35
CA MET A 18 18.39 2.93 -23.90
C MET A 18 17.63 2.03 -22.93
N ILE A 19 17.49 0.73 -23.24
CA ILE A 19 16.83 -0.25 -22.37
C ILE A 19 17.59 -0.38 -21.05
N THR A 20 18.91 -0.58 -21.11
CA THR A 20 19.77 -0.74 -19.93
C THR A 20 19.73 0.50 -19.05
N ASN A 21 19.76 1.70 -19.63
CA ASN A 21 19.68 2.95 -18.88
C ASN A 21 18.30 3.16 -18.27
N THR A 22 17.22 2.80 -18.96
CA THR A 22 15.85 2.87 -18.42
C THR A 22 15.68 1.91 -17.24
N ILE A 23 16.13 0.66 -17.36
CA ILE A 23 16.08 -0.32 -16.27
C ILE A 23 16.93 0.17 -15.09
N ARG A 24 18.13 0.69 -15.32
CA ARG A 24 18.99 1.23 -14.26
C ARG A 24 18.38 2.48 -13.61
N ALA A 25 17.74 3.36 -14.37
CA ALA A 25 17.08 4.54 -13.81
C ALA A 25 15.88 4.15 -12.93
N GLN A 26 15.12 3.12 -13.34
CA GLN A 26 13.92 2.67 -12.63
C GLN A 26 14.21 1.69 -11.49
N TYR A 27 15.29 0.91 -11.58
CA TYR A 27 15.56 -0.22 -10.67
C TYR A 27 17.02 -0.34 -10.21
N GLY A 28 17.92 0.57 -10.64
CA GLY A 28 19.37 0.51 -10.37
C GLY A 28 19.85 1.35 -9.19
N GLY A 29 18.93 1.98 -8.44
CA GLY A 29 19.23 2.45 -7.08
C GLY A 29 19.46 1.27 -6.14
N PRO A 30 19.88 1.50 -4.86
CA PRO A 30 19.66 0.48 -3.84
C PRO A 30 18.20 0.05 -3.94
N LEU A 31 17.88 -1.25 -3.92
CA LEU A 31 16.50 -1.67 -3.66
C LEU A 31 16.11 -0.93 -2.37
N GLN A 32 15.40 0.18 -2.49
CA GLN A 32 15.14 1.08 -1.38
C GLN A 32 14.14 0.37 -0.49
N SER A 33 14.62 -0.48 0.40
CA SER A 33 13.84 -1.10 1.48
C SER A 33 12.49 -1.74 1.08
N THR A 34 12.21 -1.95 -0.22
CA THR A 34 10.91 -2.36 -0.76
C THR A 34 10.50 -3.76 -0.30
N LEU A 35 11.42 -4.48 0.35
CA LEU A 35 11.18 -5.80 0.93
C LEU A 35 10.65 -5.78 2.38
N MET A 36 10.68 -4.65 3.09
CA MET A 36 10.24 -4.59 4.49
C MET A 36 8.94 -3.81 4.59
N TYR A 37 7.83 -4.54 4.78
CA TYR A 37 6.55 -3.95 5.17
C TYR A 37 6.77 -3.04 6.38
N SER A 38 6.50 -1.75 6.18
CA SER A 38 6.53 -0.75 7.23
C SER A 38 5.10 -0.38 7.59
N LYS A 39 4.79 -0.31 8.88
CA LYS A 39 3.45 0.07 9.32
C LYS A 39 3.17 1.51 8.89
N PRO A 40 2.04 1.79 8.22
CA PRO A 40 1.75 3.13 7.73
C PRO A 40 1.32 4.09 8.86
N TYR A 41 1.05 3.59 10.05
CA TYR A 41 0.73 4.39 11.23
C TYR A 41 1.95 4.68 12.10
N ASN A 42 1.88 5.78 12.86
CA ASN A 42 2.95 6.24 13.72
C ASN A 42 3.24 5.30 14.91
N LYS A 43 4.39 5.51 15.57
CA LYS A 43 4.83 4.69 16.73
C LYS A 43 3.90 4.79 17.94
N ARG A 44 3.15 5.88 18.10
CA ARG A 44 2.18 6.03 19.20
C ARG A 44 1.12 4.94 19.08
N ILE A 45 0.56 4.76 17.88
CA ILE A 45 -0.41 3.71 17.55
C ILE A 45 0.24 2.33 17.66
N ASP A 46 1.47 2.18 17.18
CA ASP A 46 2.14 0.88 17.26
C ASP A 46 2.41 0.41 18.70
N ASN A 47 2.63 1.35 19.63
CA ASN A 47 2.82 1.05 21.04
C ASN A 47 1.52 0.79 21.81
N LEU A 48 0.34 0.96 21.20
CA LEU A 48 -0.93 0.64 21.87
C LEU A 48 -1.08 -0.86 22.07
N HIS A 49 -1.51 -1.24 23.27
CA HIS A 49 -1.81 -2.62 23.61
C HIS A 49 -3.28 -2.92 23.38
N MET A 50 -3.57 -4.13 22.91
CA MET A 50 -4.95 -4.60 22.84
C MET A 50 -5.53 -4.74 24.26
N PRO A 51 -6.86 -4.54 24.44
CA PRO A 51 -7.52 -4.74 25.72
C PRO A 51 -7.27 -6.14 26.29
N VAL A 52 -7.30 -6.26 27.62
CA VAL A 52 -7.18 -7.56 28.30
C VAL A 52 -8.35 -8.45 27.87
N GLY A 53 -8.05 -9.69 27.46
CA GLY A 53 -9.05 -10.64 26.99
C GLY A 53 -9.49 -10.44 25.53
N TYR A 54 -8.85 -9.52 24.80
CA TYR A 54 -9.15 -9.27 23.39
C TYR A 54 -9.10 -10.56 22.55
N GLN A 55 -10.17 -10.76 21.79
CA GLN A 55 -10.26 -11.79 20.76
C GLN A 55 -10.33 -11.10 19.40
N PRO A 56 -9.41 -11.40 18.46
CA PRO A 56 -9.46 -10.82 17.13
C PRO A 56 -10.82 -11.05 16.45
N PRO A 57 -11.50 -9.99 15.99
CA PRO A 57 -12.74 -10.15 15.25
C PRO A 57 -12.51 -10.87 13.92
N LYS A 58 -13.56 -11.56 13.45
CA LYS A 58 -13.59 -12.07 12.09
C LYS A 58 -14.20 -11.01 11.18
N PHE A 59 -13.39 -10.48 10.26
CA PHE A 59 -13.85 -9.51 9.28
C PHE A 59 -14.32 -10.21 8.00
N GLN A 60 -15.34 -9.63 7.38
CA GLN A 60 -15.54 -9.84 5.95
C GLN A 60 -14.43 -9.06 5.22
N SER A 61 -13.48 -9.78 4.62
CA SER A 61 -12.36 -9.13 3.95
C SER A 61 -12.82 -8.32 2.74
N PHE A 62 -12.37 -7.06 2.67
CA PHE A 62 -12.62 -6.13 1.59
C PHE A 62 -11.48 -6.13 0.60
N ASP A 63 -11.79 -6.37 -0.68
CA ASP A 63 -10.82 -6.42 -1.77
C ASP A 63 -10.71 -5.13 -2.58
N GLY A 64 -11.39 -4.07 -2.12
CA GLY A 64 -11.50 -2.82 -2.86
C GLY A 64 -12.74 -2.73 -3.76
N LYS A 65 -13.56 -3.78 -3.83
CA LYS A 65 -14.79 -3.81 -4.64
C LYS A 65 -16.04 -3.73 -3.77
N GLY A 66 -17.09 -3.08 -4.29
CA GLY A 66 -18.34 -2.86 -3.57
C GLY A 66 -18.39 -1.48 -2.91
N ASN A 67 -19.12 -1.34 -1.80
CA ASN A 67 -19.34 -0.05 -1.14
C ASN A 67 -18.34 0.16 0.02
N PRO A 68 -17.35 1.08 -0.11
CA PRO A 68 -16.35 1.31 0.94
C PRO A 68 -16.96 1.90 2.21
N LYS A 69 -18.03 2.69 2.12
CA LYS A 69 -18.69 3.27 3.30
C LYS A 69 -19.37 2.20 4.14
N GLN A 70 -20.01 1.23 3.48
CA GLN A 70 -20.62 0.09 4.16
C GLN A 70 -19.55 -0.78 4.84
N HIS A 71 -18.42 -1.04 4.16
CA HIS A 71 -17.29 -1.74 4.76
C HIS A 71 -16.78 -1.01 6.00
N ALA A 72 -16.53 0.30 5.91
CA ALA A 72 -16.05 1.09 7.04
C ALA A 72 -17.02 1.05 8.23
N ALA A 73 -18.34 1.16 7.98
CA ALA A 73 -19.35 1.07 9.03
C ALA A 73 -19.35 -0.30 9.73
N HIS A 74 -19.32 -1.40 8.96
CA HIS A 74 -19.24 -2.74 9.53
C HIS A 74 -17.93 -2.97 10.29
N PHE A 75 -16.80 -2.50 9.76
CA PHE A 75 -15.50 -2.58 10.41
C PHE A 75 -15.51 -1.91 11.79
N VAL A 76 -16.00 -0.66 11.88
CA VAL A 76 -16.08 0.09 13.14
C VAL A 76 -16.97 -0.63 14.14
N GLU A 77 -18.16 -1.09 13.71
CA GLU A 77 -19.09 -1.81 14.56
C GLU A 77 -18.50 -3.13 15.09
N THR A 78 -17.84 -3.90 14.23
CA THR A 78 -17.16 -5.16 14.61
C THR A 78 -16.04 -4.91 15.63
N CYS A 79 -15.25 -3.85 15.48
CA CYS A 79 -14.18 -3.52 16.42
C CYS A 79 -14.71 -3.02 17.77
N ASN A 80 -15.76 -2.19 17.76
CA ASN A 80 -16.42 -1.72 18.97
C ASN A 80 -16.93 -2.90 19.80
N ASN A 81 -17.54 -3.90 19.15
CA ASN A 81 -18.01 -5.12 19.80
C ASN A 81 -16.90 -5.98 20.40
N ALA A 82 -15.65 -5.85 19.91
CA ALA A 82 -14.47 -6.49 20.48
C ALA A 82 -13.72 -5.62 21.51
N GLY A 83 -14.31 -4.50 21.93
CA GLY A 83 -13.76 -3.61 22.95
C GLY A 83 -12.64 -2.70 22.44
N THR A 84 -12.57 -2.46 21.13
CA THR A 84 -11.52 -1.63 20.51
C THR A 84 -12.12 -0.41 19.80
N ASN A 85 -11.52 0.77 20.01
CA ASN A 85 -11.98 2.04 19.48
C ASN A 85 -10.80 3.02 19.29
N GLY A 86 -11.06 4.19 18.67
CA GLY A 86 -10.04 5.21 18.43
C GLY A 86 -8.84 4.68 17.64
N ASP A 87 -7.62 5.04 18.07
CA ASP A 87 -6.34 4.62 17.48
C ASP A 87 -6.20 3.08 17.34
N LEU A 88 -6.88 2.27 18.17
CA LEU A 88 -6.85 0.81 18.03
C LEU A 88 -7.55 0.32 16.75
N LEU A 89 -8.47 1.11 16.20
CA LEU A 89 -9.10 0.83 14.90
C LEU A 89 -8.06 0.90 13.78
N VAL A 90 -7.18 1.90 13.80
CA VAL A 90 -6.12 2.05 12.81
C VAL A 90 -5.23 0.80 12.78
N LYS A 91 -4.91 0.27 13.96
CA LYS A 91 -4.07 -0.92 14.13
C LYS A 91 -4.74 -2.19 13.58
N GLN A 92 -6.06 -2.27 13.61
CA GLN A 92 -6.82 -3.42 13.14
C GLN A 92 -7.24 -3.37 11.68
N PHE A 93 -7.30 -2.18 11.08
CA PHE A 93 -7.89 -1.99 9.76
C PHE A 93 -7.31 -2.93 8.69
N VAL A 94 -6.00 -3.19 8.74
CA VAL A 94 -5.29 -4.10 7.84
C VAL A 94 -5.88 -5.52 7.80
N HIS A 95 -6.42 -6.01 8.92
CA HIS A 95 -7.04 -7.34 9.01
C HIS A 95 -8.39 -7.42 8.28
N SER A 96 -8.98 -6.28 7.97
CA SER A 96 -10.22 -6.19 7.19
C SER A 96 -9.98 -6.18 5.68
N LEU A 97 -8.72 -6.14 5.22
CA LEU A 97 -8.36 -5.97 3.81
C LEU A 97 -7.82 -7.27 3.18
N ARG A 98 -7.99 -7.39 1.86
CA ARG A 98 -7.36 -8.42 1.04
C ARG A 98 -7.10 -7.89 -0.38
N GLY A 99 -6.31 -8.61 -1.18
CA GLY A 99 -6.07 -8.28 -2.60
C GLY A 99 -5.67 -6.82 -2.80
N ASN A 100 -6.21 -6.17 -3.84
CA ASN A 100 -5.82 -4.81 -4.21
C ASN A 100 -5.96 -3.77 -3.09
N ALA A 101 -6.94 -3.93 -2.17
CA ALA A 101 -7.07 -3.02 -1.04
C ALA A 101 -5.96 -3.23 0.00
N PHE A 102 -5.51 -4.47 0.20
CA PHE A 102 -4.38 -4.78 1.05
C PHE A 102 -3.07 -4.28 0.43
N ASP A 103 -2.88 -4.50 -0.87
CA ASP A 103 -1.72 -4.01 -1.62
C ASP A 103 -1.60 -2.47 -1.51
N TRP A 104 -2.71 -1.77 -1.72
CA TRP A 104 -2.78 -0.32 -1.52
C TRP A 104 -2.38 0.10 -0.09
N TYR A 105 -2.79 -0.65 0.93
CA TYR A 105 -2.49 -0.32 2.33
C TYR A 105 -1.00 -0.50 2.67
N ILE A 106 -0.36 -1.55 2.17
CA ILE A 106 1.06 -1.81 2.44
C ILE A 106 2.00 -0.90 1.64
N ASP A 107 1.50 -0.29 0.56
CA ASP A 107 2.22 0.70 -0.25
C ASP A 107 2.12 2.13 0.29
N LEU A 108 1.34 2.35 1.37
CA LEU A 108 1.28 3.65 2.03
C LEU A 108 2.65 4.03 2.63
N ALA A 109 2.97 5.31 2.57
CA ALA A 109 4.18 5.81 3.18
C ALA A 109 4.18 5.53 4.70
N PRO A 110 5.34 5.21 5.30
CA PRO A 110 5.45 5.08 6.75
C PRO A 110 4.96 6.34 7.46
N GLU A 111 4.31 6.17 8.61
CA GLU A 111 3.79 7.27 9.44
C GLU A 111 2.79 8.22 8.73
N SER A 112 2.21 7.81 7.59
CA SER A 112 1.21 8.57 6.85
C SER A 112 -0.20 8.55 7.46
N ILE A 113 -0.47 7.60 8.35
CA ILE A 113 -1.74 7.49 9.08
C ILE A 113 -1.57 8.00 10.51
N ASP A 114 -2.40 8.98 10.87
CA ASP A 114 -2.63 9.39 12.26
C ASP A 114 -3.94 8.82 12.79
N GLY A 115 -4.07 8.78 14.12
CA GLY A 115 -5.23 8.27 14.86
C GLY A 115 -6.11 9.39 15.37
#